data_AF-A0A1W6K2G5-F1
#
_entry.id   AF-A0A1W6K2G5-F1
#
_cell.length_a   1.000
_cell.length_b   1.000
_cell.length_c   1.000
_cell.angle_alpha   90.00
_cell.angle_beta   90.00
_cell.angle_gamma   90.00
#
_symmetry.space_group_name_H-M   'P 1'
#
loop_
_entity.id
_entity.type
_entity.pdbx_description
1 polymer ?
#
loop_
_entity_poly.entity_id
_entity_poly.type
_entity_poly.pdbx_seq_one_letter_code
_entity_poly.pdbx_strand_id
1 'polypeptide(L)'
;MVKLINWKKASKEEKNNAKSLLKDNYDVIIILKPNSFIEYIKSHDLDTNDQIIIRREKKTSLYKEINRLASEKFTIKVVVLDDYAKALLRIS
;
A
#
# COMPACT_ATOMS: atom_id res chain seq x y z
N MET A 1 9.43 -5.33 9.66
CA MET A 1 8.58 -6.55 9.64
C MET A 1 7.69 -6.47 8.41
N VAL A 2 7.82 -7.41 7.46
CA VAL A 2 6.97 -7.46 6.25
C VAL A 2 5.70 -8.23 6.62
N LYS A 3 4.52 -7.60 6.52
CA LYS A 3 3.25 -8.27 6.76
C LYS A 3 2.63 -8.59 5.39
N LEU A 4 2.81 -9.83 4.95
CA LEU A 4 2.06 -10.35 3.80
C LEU A 4 0.60 -10.45 4.22
N ILE A 5 -0.28 -9.69 3.57
CA ILE A 5 -1.70 -9.79 3.83
C ILE A 5 -2.19 -11.02 3.08
N ASN A 6 -2.36 -12.14 3.80
CA ASN A 6 -3.02 -13.30 3.22
C ASN A 6 -4.50 -12.95 2.99
N TRP A 7 -4.87 -12.77 1.72
CA TRP A 7 -6.21 -12.34 1.32
C TRP A 7 -7.31 -13.25 1.88
N LYS A 8 -7.05 -14.54 2.07
CA LYS A 8 -8.02 -15.48 2.66
C LYS A 8 -8.28 -15.17 4.14
N LYS A 9 -7.26 -14.71 4.88
CA LYS A 9 -7.31 -14.45 6.34
C LYS A 9 -7.45 -12.97 6.74
N ALA A 10 -7.37 -12.05 5.79
CA ALA A 10 -7.48 -10.62 6.05
C ALA A 10 -8.87 -10.22 6.57
N SER A 11 -8.90 -9.27 7.51
CA SER A 11 -10.15 -8.70 8.03
C SER A 11 -10.93 -7.99 6.91
N LYS A 12 -12.25 -7.81 7.08
CA LYS A 12 -13.10 -7.14 6.09
C LYS A 12 -12.64 -5.71 5.81
N GLU A 13 -12.14 -5.03 6.83
CA GLU A 13 -11.58 -3.68 6.75
C GLU A 13 -10.26 -3.64 5.97
N GLU A 14 -9.33 -4.56 6.26
CA GLU A 14 -8.09 -4.72 5.47
C GLU A 14 -8.40 -5.05 4.01
N LYS A 15 -9.40 -5.90 3.75
CA LYS A 15 -9.86 -6.24 2.39
C LYS A 15 -10.47 -5.05 1.66
N ASN A 16 -11.29 -4.25 2.32
CA ASN A 16 -11.91 -3.06 1.70
C ASN A 16 -10.85 -1.99 1.37
N ASN A 17 -9.93 -1.74 2.30
CA ASN A 17 -8.78 -0.87 2.07
C ASN A 17 -7.96 -1.38 0.87
N ALA A 18 -7.59 -2.66 0.89
CA ALA A 18 -6.81 -3.25 -0.17
C ALA A 18 -7.54 -3.29 -1.52
N LYS A 19 -8.86 -3.50 -1.56
CA LYS A 19 -9.67 -3.38 -2.79
C LYS A 19 -9.68 -1.96 -3.35
N SER A 20 -9.76 -0.95 -2.49
CA SER A 20 -9.65 0.45 -2.91
C SER A 20 -8.28 0.71 -3.55
N LEU A 21 -7.22 0.18 -2.93
CA LEU A 21 -5.84 0.27 -3.43
C LEU A 21 -5.63 -0.50 -4.74
N LEU A 22 -6.28 -1.66 -4.93
CA LEU A 22 -6.22 -2.44 -6.17
C LEU A 22 -6.80 -1.69 -7.37
N LYS A 23 -7.81 -0.85 -7.18
CA LYS A 23 -8.43 -0.05 -8.24
C LYS A 23 -7.55 1.09 -8.76
N ASP A 24 -6.60 1.56 -7.94
CA ASP A 24 -5.68 2.64 -8.33
C ASP A 24 -4.68 2.15 -9.38
N ASN A 25 -4.17 2.99 -10.29
CA ASN A 25 -3.23 2.53 -11.34
C ASN A 25 -1.76 2.47 -10.89
N TYR A 26 -1.50 2.64 -9.59
CA TYR A 26 -0.15 2.66 -9.03
C TYR A 26 0.28 1.30 -8.52
N ASP A 27 1.55 0.95 -8.72
CA ASP A 27 2.17 -0.27 -8.23
C ASP A 27 2.39 -0.23 -6.72
N VAL A 28 2.74 0.96 -6.19
CA VAL A 28 3.00 1.19 -4.78
C VAL A 28 2.21 2.37 -4.26
N ILE A 29 1.52 2.18 -3.13
CA ILE A 29 0.82 3.25 -2.42
C ILE A 29 1.45 3.41 -1.04
N ILE A 30 1.91 4.62 -0.74
CA ILE A 30 2.57 4.97 0.51
C ILE A 30 1.63 5.84 1.35
N ILE A 31 1.27 5.38 2.54
CA ILE A 31 0.48 6.15 3.50
C ILE A 31 1.41 6.72 4.57
N LEU A 32 1.45 8.04 4.68
CA LEU A 32 2.24 8.74 5.67
C LEU A 32 1.61 8.67 7.06
N LYS A 33 2.43 8.35 8.06
CA LYS A 33 2.14 8.45 9.49
C LYS A 33 3.08 9.49 10.12
N PRO A 34 2.79 9.99 11.33
CA PRO A 34 3.62 11.00 11.99
C PRO A 34 5.12 10.67 12.04
N ASN A 35 5.47 9.41 12.28
CA ASN A 35 6.87 8.96 12.46
C ASN A 35 7.24 7.74 11.61
N SER A 36 6.39 7.35 10.66
CA SER A 36 6.57 6.17 9.82
C SER A 36 5.77 6.32 8.54
N PHE A 37 5.88 5.35 7.64
CA PHE A 37 4.96 5.22 6.53
C PHE A 37 4.65 3.75 6.28
N ILE A 38 3.49 3.50 5.69
CA ILE A 38 3.07 2.17 5.27
C ILE A 38 3.10 2.12 3.75
N GLU A 39 3.85 1.16 3.20
CA GLU A 39 3.82 0.82 1.79
C GLU A 39 2.83 -0.33 1.56
N TYR A 40 1.98 -0.17 0.56
CA TYR A 40 1.19 -1.23 -0.04
C TYR A 40 1.72 -1.45 -1.44
N ILE A 41 2.32 -2.61 -1.68
CA ILE A 41 2.90 -2.98 -2.97
C ILE A 41 2.01 -4.03 -3.60
N LYS A 42 1.53 -3.76 -4.83
CA LYS A 42 0.84 -4.74 -5.64
C LYS A 42 1.84 -5.74 -6.19
N SER A 43 1.51 -7.01 -6.08
CA SER A 43 2.34 -8.09 -6.61
C SER A 43 1.44 -9.23 -7.04
N HIS A 44 2.03 -10.21 -7.72
CA HIS A 44 1.40 -11.47 -8.04
C HIS A 44 2.14 -12.60 -7.32
N ASP A 45 1.39 -13.62 -6.93
CA ASP A 45 1.96 -14.89 -6.52
C ASP A 45 2.53 -15.61 -7.75
N LEU A 46 3.76 -16.09 -7.68
CA LEU A 46 4.46 -16.66 -8.85
C LEU A 46 3.87 -18.00 -9.29
N ASP A 47 3.33 -18.77 -8.33
CA ASP A 47 2.85 -20.13 -8.57
C ASP A 47 1.39 -20.14 -9.04
N THR A 48 0.57 -19.23 -8.50
CA THR A 48 -0.88 -19.17 -8.75
C THR A 48 -1.30 -18.00 -9.63
N ASN A 49 -0.42 -17.03 -9.86
CA ASN A 49 -0.69 -15.74 -10.50
C ASN A 49 -1.75 -14.89 -9.78
N ASP A 50 -2.14 -15.29 -8.55
CA ASP A 50 -3.11 -14.57 -7.76
C ASP A 50 -2.59 -13.18 -7.37
N GLN A 51 -3.45 -12.18 -7.43
CA GLN A 51 -3.12 -10.84 -6.96
C GLN A 51 -2.92 -10.84 -5.45
N ILE A 52 -1.76 -10.34 -5.01
CA ILE A 52 -1.42 -10.17 -3.60
C ILE A 52 -1.03 -8.72 -3.32
N ILE A 53 -1.27 -8.29 -2.07
CA ILE A 53 -0.82 -6.99 -1.60
C ILE A 53 0.15 -7.19 -0.44
N ILE A 54 1.35 -6.64 -0.61
CA ILE A 54 2.41 -6.67 0.39
C ILE A 54 2.32 -5.37 1.19
N ARG A 55 2.08 -5.49 2.51
CA ARG A 55 2.07 -4.33 3.41
C ARG A 55 3.37 -4.27 4.20
N ARG A 56 4.08 -3.14 4.13
CA ARG A 56 5.33 -2.91 4.86
C ARG A 56 5.24 -1.61 5.63
N GLU A 57 5.56 -1.65 6.91
CA GLU A 57 5.71 -0.43 7.71
C GLU A 57 7.19 -0.13 7.90
N LYS A 58 7.60 1.10 7.55
CA LYS A 58 8.98 1.56 7.59
C LYS A 58 9.07 2.86 8.39
N LYS A 59 10.20 3.02 9.08
CA LYS A 59 10.58 4.24 9.83
C LYS A 59 11.75 4.98 9.17
N THR A 60 12.00 4.71 7.89
CA THR A 60 13.12 5.29 7.14
C THR A 60 12.74 6.66 6.58
N SER A 61 13.68 7.33 5.89
CA SER A 61 13.36 8.53 5.14
C SER A 61 12.45 8.18 3.95
N LEU A 62 11.25 8.77 3.93
CA LEU A 62 10.30 8.65 2.81
C LEU A 62 10.97 8.99 1.48
N TYR A 63 11.76 10.06 1.44
CA TYR A 63 12.43 10.52 0.23
C TYR A 63 13.39 9.47 -0.33
N LYS A 64 14.21 8.85 0.54
CA LYS A 64 15.10 7.75 0.12
C LYS A 64 14.32 6.57 -0.45
N GLU A 65 13.18 6.28 0.15
CA GLU A 65 12.33 5.17 -0.27
C GLU A 65 11.64 5.42 -1.61
N ILE A 66 11.08 6.62 -1.80
CA ILE A 66 10.48 7.03 -3.08
C ILE A 66 11.53 6.97 -4.18
N ASN A 67 12.73 7.49 -3.95
CA ASN A 67 13.82 7.43 -4.93
C ASN A 67 14.22 6.00 -5.27
N ARG A 68 14.30 5.10 -4.28
CA ARG A 68 14.58 3.68 -4.51
C ARG A 68 13.50 3.06 -5.39
N LEU A 69 12.23 3.22 -5.02
CA LEU A 69 11.10 2.65 -5.77
C LEU A 69 11.00 3.23 -7.19
N ALA A 70 11.25 4.54 -7.35
CA ALA A 70 11.25 5.19 -8.65
C ALA A 70 12.40 4.68 -9.54
N SER A 71 13.58 4.43 -8.95
CA SER A 71 14.71 3.82 -9.66
C SER A 71 14.44 2.38 -10.10
N GLU A 72 13.60 1.66 -9.35
CA GLU A 72 13.07 0.33 -9.69
C GLU A 72 11.90 0.40 -10.69
N LYS A 73 11.57 1.60 -11.19
CA LYS A 73 10.49 1.89 -12.15
C LYS A 73 9.07 1.60 -11.64
N PHE A 74 8.88 1.55 -10.32
CA PHE A 74 7.54 1.48 -9.75
C PHE A 74 6.80 2.80 -9.92
N THR A 75 5.52 2.72 -10.25
CA THR A 75 4.60 3.86 -10.14
C THR A 75 4.14 4.02 -8.69
N ILE A 76 4.34 5.22 -8.12
CA ILE A 76 4.18 5.45 -6.68
C ILE A 76 3.14 6.55 -6.44
N LYS A 77 2.21 6.30 -5.52
CA LYS A 77 1.30 7.31 -4.98
C LYS A 77 1.55 7.50 -3.50
N VAL A 78 1.74 8.74 -3.07
CA VAL A 78 1.88 9.10 -1.66
C VAL A 78 0.59 9.73 -1.17
N VAL A 79 0.07 9.25 -0.05
CA VAL A 79 -1.16 9.74 0.56
C VAL A 79 -0.88 10.17 1.99
N VAL A 80 -1.30 11.38 2.35
CA VAL A 80 -1.24 11.90 3.72
C VAL A 80 -2.48 11.44 4.47
N LEU A 81 -2.33 11.02 5.73
CA LEU A 81 -3.43 10.49 6.56
C LEU A 81 -4.68 11.40 6.62
N ASP A 82 -4.49 12.71 6.56
CA ASP A 82 -5.59 13.70 6.52
C ASP A 82 -6.45 13.55 5.25
N ASP A 83 -5.82 13.25 4.11
CA ASP A 83 -6.50 12.97 2.84
C ASP A 83 -7.08 11.54 2.80
N TYR A 84 -6.44 10.57 3.47
CA TYR A 84 -6.94 9.20 3.54
C TYR A 84 -8.23 9.10 4.36
N ALA A 85 -8.31 9.81 5.48
CA ALA A 85 -9.52 9.89 6.30
C ALA A 85 -10.69 10.53 5.53
N LYS A 86 -10.42 11.59 4.76
CA LYS A 86 -11.42 12.25 3.89
C LYS A 86 -11.86 11.35 2.72
N ALA A 87 -10.94 10.59 2.13
CA ALA A 87 -11.25 9.65 1.07
C ALA A 87 -12.17 8.51 1.56
N LEU A 88 -11.96 8.01 2.79
CA LEU A 88 -12.80 6.98 3.39
C LEU A 88 -14.21 7.49 3.73
N LEU A 89 -14.33 8.72 4.24
CA LEU A 89 -15.62 9.36 4.55
C LEU A 89 -16.49 9.63 3.32
N ARG A 90 -15.89 9.72 2.12
CA ARG A 90 -16.62 9.93 0.85
C ARG A 90 -17.21 8.65 0.25
N ILE A 91 -16.87 7.47 0.80
CA ILE A 91 -17.30 6.16 0.27
C ILE A 91 -18.29 5.47 1.24
N SER A 92 -18.54 6.08 2.41
CA SER A 92 -19.51 5.64 3.43
C SER A 92 -20.85 6.33 3.31
#